data_AF-K3X9C7-F1
#
_entry.id   AF-K3X9C7-F1
#
_cell.length_a   1.000
_cell.length_b   1.000
_cell.length_c   1.000
_cell.angle_alpha   90.00
_cell.angle_beta   90.00
_cell.angle_gamma   90.00
#
_symmetry.space_group_name_H-M   'P 1'
#
loop_
_entity.id
_entity.type
_entity.pdbx_description
1 polymer ?
#
loop_
_entity_poly.entity_id
_entity_poly.type
_entity_poly.pdbx_seq_one_letter_code
_entity_poly.pdbx_strand_id
1 'polypeptide(L)'
;MHGRVKSVEREKEQQKTDEQRHEELAKVRMYHEVAGKILELKQQQLYEAHVLPLTSHLLLLNPEFHMVWSYRREIIGAISARAQDKDVELQELAKTELKLTLDALQRNPKSYSAWFQRQWIIDRGLGDLQKEIGLCNKLLELDERNFHCWNYRRHVCRLAGVTREDELAFATLKVEQNFSNYSALHHRSISLEDPLAPDVIFDEIGLVQQAVFTEPDDQSAWFYYRWLLSSMLELVNSSPEDAISFLRSQVQWMKELVEMEAEAKWVVVTLAKLHSHLGQIQSSATVAEDKQKSVELYNRAIAIDPDHRNYYSDMIAKVGA
;
A
#
# COMPACT_ATOMS: atom_id res chain seq x y z
N MET A 1 -5.76 10.02 12.14
CA MET A 1 -5.59 11.41 11.65
C MET A 1 -5.70 11.40 10.13
N HIS A 2 -6.64 12.14 9.53
CA HIS A 2 -6.75 12.29 8.08
C HIS A 2 -6.61 13.77 7.71
N GLY A 3 -6.02 14.01 6.53
CA GLY A 3 -5.61 15.32 6.00
C GLY A 3 -6.77 16.28 5.80
N ARG A 4 -7.21 16.90 6.88
CA ARG A 4 -8.13 18.03 6.84
C ARG A 4 -7.34 19.30 6.58
N VAL A 5 -7.80 20.09 5.61
CA VAL A 5 -7.23 21.41 5.31
C VAL A 5 -7.53 22.33 6.49
N LYS A 6 -6.47 22.72 7.23
CA LYS A 6 -6.60 23.47 8.50
C LYS A 6 -7.36 24.78 8.36
N SER A 7 -7.26 25.48 7.23
CA SER A 7 -8.01 26.72 6.97
C SER A 7 -9.52 26.45 6.91
N VAL A 8 -9.93 25.45 6.12
CA VAL A 8 -11.34 25.07 5.96
C VAL A 8 -11.96 24.62 7.29
N GLU A 9 -11.23 23.84 8.10
CA GLU A 9 -11.73 23.43 9.41
C GLU A 9 -11.82 24.60 10.39
N ARG A 10 -10.89 25.55 10.34
CA ARG A 10 -10.96 26.78 11.16
C ARG A 10 -12.13 27.66 10.78
N GLU A 11 -12.40 27.82 9.48
CA GLU A 11 -13.55 28.57 8.99
C GLU A 11 -14.88 27.92 9.40
N LYS A 12 -14.99 26.59 9.26
CA LYS A 12 -16.15 25.84 9.77
C LYS A 12 -16.36 26.04 11.26
N GLU A 13 -15.29 25.99 12.06
CA GLU A 13 -15.35 26.17 13.51
C GLU A 13 -15.79 27.59 13.90
N GLN A 14 -15.34 28.60 13.15
CA GLN A 14 -15.75 30.00 13.34
C GLN A 14 -17.21 30.23 12.96
N GLN A 15 -17.72 29.52 11.95
CA GLN A 15 -19.10 29.62 11.46
C GLN A 15 -20.12 28.80 12.26
N LYS A 16 -19.68 27.95 13.20
CA LYS A 16 -20.58 27.17 14.05
C LYS A 16 -21.45 28.07 14.92
N THR A 17 -22.75 27.79 14.94
CA THR A 17 -23.68 28.43 15.87
C THR A 17 -23.44 27.94 17.30
N ASP A 18 -23.88 28.72 18.29
CA ASP A 18 -23.77 28.32 19.70
C ASP A 18 -24.55 27.02 19.99
N GLU A 19 -25.68 26.80 19.31
CA GLU A 19 -26.44 25.55 19.38
C GLU A 19 -25.62 24.36 18.87
N GLN A 20 -24.94 24.49 17.71
CA GLN A 20 -24.08 23.43 17.17
C GLN A 20 -22.91 23.12 18.10
N ARG A 21 -22.28 24.14 18.67
CA ARG A 21 -21.22 23.97 19.67
C ARG A 21 -21.73 23.26 20.93
N HIS A 22 -22.93 23.62 21.38
CA HIS A 22 -23.54 22.98 22.55
C HIS A 22 -23.85 21.50 22.29
N GLU A 23 -24.35 21.17 21.10
CA GLU A 23 -24.63 19.79 20.67
C GLU A 23 -23.34 18.95 20.57
N GLU A 24 -22.27 19.49 19.98
CA GLU A 24 -20.97 18.82 19.91
C GLU A 24 -20.37 18.59 21.30
N LEU A 25 -20.41 19.58 22.19
CA LEU A 25 -19.97 19.42 23.58
C LEU A 25 -20.80 18.37 24.32
N ALA A 26 -22.10 18.28 24.07
CA ALA A 26 -22.95 17.24 24.63
C ALA A 26 -22.52 15.85 24.14
N LYS A 27 -22.26 15.68 22.83
CA LYS A 27 -21.73 14.43 22.25
C LYS A 27 -20.38 14.04 22.85
N VAL A 28 -19.47 15.01 23.05
CA VAL A 28 -18.16 14.76 23.68
C VAL A 28 -18.32 14.34 25.14
N ARG A 29 -19.20 14.99 25.91
CA ARG A 29 -19.49 14.59 27.30
C ARG A 29 -20.04 13.17 27.37
N MET A 30 -21.04 12.84 26.54
CA MET A 30 -21.58 11.48 26.46
C MET A 30 -20.53 10.46 26.07
N TYR A 31 -19.65 10.78 25.11
CA TYR A 31 -18.53 9.93 24.73
C TYR A 31 -17.60 9.64 25.91
N HIS A 32 -17.19 10.67 26.66
CA HIS A 32 -16.34 10.50 27.83
C HIS A 32 -16.99 9.70 28.94
N GLU A 33 -18.28 9.90 29.19
CA GLU A 33 -19.04 9.14 30.19
C GLU A 33 -19.10 7.65 29.83
N VAL A 34 -19.48 7.32 28.58
CA VAL A 34 -19.54 5.94 28.10
C VAL A 34 -18.17 5.29 28.08
N ALA A 35 -17.13 6.01 27.62
CA ALA A 35 -15.76 5.54 27.63
C ALA A 35 -15.25 5.28 29.06
N GLY A 36 -15.46 6.22 29.98
CA GLY A 36 -15.12 6.08 31.39
C GLY A 36 -15.77 4.85 31.99
N LYS A 37 -17.08 4.68 31.76
CA LYS A 37 -17.82 3.51 32.26
C LYS A 37 -17.25 2.19 31.73
N ILE A 38 -16.94 2.10 30.44
CA ILE A 38 -16.35 0.89 29.85
C ILE A 38 -14.98 0.58 30.44
N LEU A 39 -14.14 1.60 30.68
CA LEU A 39 -12.83 1.43 31.28
C LEU A 39 -12.91 0.99 32.75
N GLU A 40 -13.88 1.51 33.51
CA GLU A 40 -14.16 1.03 34.87
C GLU A 40 -14.58 -0.44 34.88
N LEU A 41 -15.49 -0.84 33.97
CA LEU A 41 -15.90 -2.24 33.84
C LEU A 41 -14.71 -3.14 33.48
N LYS A 42 -13.80 -2.67 32.61
CA LYS A 42 -12.53 -3.36 32.33
C LYS A 42 -11.67 -3.51 33.58
N GLN A 43 -11.51 -2.44 34.35
CA GLN A 43 -10.70 -2.44 35.57
C GLN A 43 -11.27 -3.43 36.62
N GLN A 44 -12.59 -3.53 36.69
CA GLN A 44 -13.31 -4.49 37.54
C GLN A 44 -13.32 -5.92 36.97
N GLN A 45 -12.75 -6.14 35.78
CA GLN A 45 -12.73 -7.43 35.09
C GLN A 45 -14.13 -8.02 34.88
N LEU A 46 -15.13 -7.17 34.63
CA LEU A 46 -16.49 -7.62 34.38
C LEU A 46 -16.60 -8.18 32.95
N TYR A 47 -16.73 -9.49 32.78
CA TYR A 47 -16.74 -10.12 31.46
C TYR A 47 -18.13 -10.62 31.04
N GLU A 48 -19.14 -9.75 31.05
CA GLU A 48 -20.54 -10.15 30.80
C GLU A 48 -21.03 -9.81 29.38
N ALA A 49 -21.95 -10.62 28.85
CA ALA A 49 -22.47 -10.47 27.48
C ALA A 49 -23.11 -9.09 27.21
N HIS A 50 -23.77 -8.51 28.21
CA HIS A 50 -24.41 -7.19 28.11
C HIS A 50 -23.39 -6.03 27.96
N VAL A 51 -22.09 -6.26 28.18
CA VAL A 51 -21.04 -5.26 28.00
C VAL A 51 -20.65 -5.11 26.52
N LEU A 52 -20.89 -6.14 25.69
CA LEU A 52 -20.56 -6.10 24.26
C LEU A 52 -21.35 -5.02 23.50
N PRO A 53 -22.67 -4.84 23.66
CA PRO A 53 -23.39 -3.73 22.99
C PRO A 53 -22.85 -2.33 23.33
N LEU A 54 -22.49 -2.09 24.60
CA LEU A 54 -21.93 -0.81 25.05
C LEU A 54 -20.59 -0.52 24.36
N THR A 55 -19.70 -1.52 24.35
CA THR A 55 -18.40 -1.41 23.68
C THR A 55 -18.55 -1.30 22.16
N SER A 56 -19.57 -1.91 21.55
CA SER A 56 -19.86 -1.75 20.12
C SER A 56 -20.20 -0.31 19.78
N HIS A 57 -21.08 0.33 20.57
CA HIS A 57 -21.48 1.72 20.36
C HIS A 57 -20.28 2.66 20.40
N LEU A 58 -19.40 2.49 21.39
CA LEU A 58 -18.20 3.30 21.53
C LEU A 58 -17.23 3.11 20.36
N LEU A 59 -17.06 1.87 19.87
CA LEU A 59 -16.16 1.56 18.77
C LEU A 59 -16.67 2.03 17.41
N LEU A 60 -17.98 2.11 17.22
CA LEU A 60 -18.56 2.76 16.04
C LEU A 60 -18.31 4.28 16.05
N LEU A 61 -18.16 4.90 17.22
CA LEU A 61 -17.78 6.32 17.34
C LEU A 61 -16.26 6.52 17.19
N ASN A 62 -15.46 5.65 17.78
CA ASN A 62 -14.00 5.69 17.72
C ASN A 62 -13.41 4.29 17.47
N PRO A 63 -13.27 3.88 16.19
CA PRO A 63 -12.66 2.60 15.84
C PRO A 63 -11.19 2.46 16.26
N GLU A 64 -10.49 3.54 16.62
CA GLU A 64 -9.08 3.50 17.03
C GLU A 64 -8.88 3.19 18.51
N PHE A 65 -9.97 3.03 19.27
CA PHE A 65 -9.87 2.83 20.72
C PHE A 65 -9.42 1.40 21.05
N HIS A 66 -8.12 1.13 20.91
CA HIS A 66 -7.54 -0.21 21.02
C HIS A 66 -7.83 -0.91 22.36
N MET A 67 -7.98 -0.17 23.46
CA MET A 67 -8.21 -0.76 24.79
C MET A 67 -9.58 -1.42 24.85
N VAL A 68 -10.56 -0.84 24.16
CA VAL A 68 -11.92 -1.38 24.09
C VAL A 68 -11.93 -2.63 23.22
N TRP A 69 -11.22 -2.64 22.09
CA TRP A 69 -11.06 -3.87 21.29
C TRP A 69 -10.37 -5.00 22.08
N SER A 70 -9.34 -4.67 22.86
CA SER A 70 -8.67 -5.65 23.72
C SER A 70 -9.62 -6.22 24.78
N TYR A 71 -10.38 -5.35 25.43
CA TYR A 71 -11.36 -5.76 26.42
C TYR A 71 -12.46 -6.62 25.81
N ARG A 72 -12.92 -6.31 24.60
CA ARG A 72 -13.87 -7.16 23.88
C ARG A 72 -13.34 -8.58 23.66
N ARG A 73 -12.07 -8.75 23.28
CA ARG A 73 -11.46 -10.09 23.14
C ARG A 73 -11.45 -10.85 24.47
N GLU A 74 -11.17 -10.19 25.58
CA GLU A 74 -11.25 -10.77 26.93
C GLU A 74 -12.69 -11.21 27.27
N ILE A 75 -13.68 -10.35 27.00
CA ILE A 75 -15.10 -10.66 27.20
C ILE A 75 -15.54 -11.86 26.36
N ILE A 76 -15.23 -11.87 25.06
CA ILE A 76 -15.55 -12.98 24.14
C ILE A 76 -14.93 -14.28 24.66
N GLY A 77 -13.65 -14.25 25.06
CA GLY A 77 -12.97 -15.41 25.62
C GLY A 77 -13.65 -15.96 26.87
N ALA A 78 -14.05 -15.08 27.80
CA ALA A 78 -14.71 -15.47 29.04
C ALA A 78 -16.16 -15.97 28.85
N ILE A 79 -16.92 -15.40 27.91
CA ILE A 79 -18.27 -15.87 27.57
C ILE A 79 -18.18 -17.26 26.97
N SER A 80 -17.36 -17.44 25.93
CA SER A 80 -17.24 -18.74 25.27
C SER A 80 -16.69 -19.85 26.18
N ALA A 81 -15.83 -19.51 27.15
CA ALA A 81 -15.35 -20.48 28.13
C ALA A 81 -16.44 -20.96 29.12
N ARG A 82 -17.49 -20.17 29.34
CA ARG A 82 -18.63 -20.51 30.21
C ARG A 82 -19.81 -21.14 29.44
N ALA A 83 -19.76 -21.15 28.12
CA ALA A 83 -20.83 -21.69 27.28
C ALA A 83 -20.88 -23.22 27.33
N GLN A 84 -22.07 -23.78 27.15
CA GLN A 84 -22.27 -25.23 27.07
C GLN A 84 -21.57 -25.83 25.85
N ASP A 85 -21.65 -25.14 24.71
CA ASP A 85 -20.88 -25.44 23.50
C ASP A 85 -20.03 -24.21 23.14
N LYS A 86 -18.74 -24.32 23.43
CA LYS A 86 -17.77 -23.24 23.23
C LYS A 86 -17.62 -22.86 21.76
N ASP A 87 -17.65 -23.84 20.86
CA ASP A 87 -17.36 -23.61 19.44
C ASP A 87 -18.56 -22.95 18.76
N VAL A 88 -19.78 -23.40 19.08
CA VAL A 88 -21.01 -22.75 18.61
C VAL A 88 -21.09 -21.30 19.11
N GLU A 89 -20.82 -21.06 20.40
CA GLU A 89 -20.84 -19.71 20.97
C GLU A 89 -19.78 -18.80 20.31
N LEU A 90 -18.56 -19.30 20.09
CA LEU A 90 -17.51 -18.55 19.40
C LEU A 90 -17.90 -18.18 17.97
N GLN A 91 -18.57 -19.08 17.24
CA GLN A 91 -19.01 -18.83 15.87
C GLN A 91 -20.09 -17.73 15.82
N GLU A 92 -21.06 -17.72 16.73
CA GLU A 92 -22.09 -16.67 16.77
C GLU A 92 -21.51 -15.31 17.19
N LEU A 93 -20.63 -15.29 18.18
CA LEU A 93 -19.91 -14.07 18.57
C LEU A 93 -19.02 -13.55 17.43
N ALA A 94 -18.35 -14.44 16.70
CA ALA A 94 -17.53 -14.08 15.55
C ALA A 94 -18.35 -13.43 14.42
N LYS A 95 -19.54 -13.94 14.10
CA LYS A 95 -20.45 -13.30 13.12
C LYS A 95 -20.78 -11.87 13.52
N THR A 96 -21.08 -11.66 14.79
CA THR A 96 -21.39 -10.33 15.34
C THR A 96 -20.17 -9.40 15.30
N GLU A 97 -18.97 -9.92 15.62
CA GLU A 97 -17.72 -9.17 15.55
C GLU A 97 -17.28 -8.83 14.12
N LEU A 98 -17.46 -9.74 13.16
CA LEU A 98 -17.18 -9.49 11.74
C LEU A 98 -18.11 -8.41 11.19
N LYS A 99 -19.37 -8.34 11.66
CA LYS A 99 -20.26 -7.23 11.33
C LYS A 99 -19.78 -5.92 11.96
N LEU A 100 -19.47 -5.92 13.25
CA LEU A 100 -18.99 -4.72 13.95
C LEU A 100 -17.71 -4.15 13.33
N THR A 101 -16.74 -5.00 13.01
CA THR A 101 -15.49 -4.55 12.37
C THR A 101 -15.74 -4.00 10.97
N LEU A 102 -16.67 -4.56 10.20
CA LEU A 102 -17.06 -3.99 8.91
C LEU A 102 -17.73 -2.62 9.08
N ASP A 103 -18.69 -2.49 9.99
CA ASP A 103 -19.37 -1.22 10.28
C ASP A 103 -18.37 -0.14 10.75
N ALA A 104 -17.37 -0.53 11.56
CA ALA A 104 -16.29 0.35 11.99
C ALA A 104 -15.37 0.76 10.84
N LEU A 105 -15.02 -0.17 9.93
CA LEU A 105 -14.21 0.10 8.75
C LEU A 105 -14.92 0.96 7.70
N GLN A 106 -16.25 0.85 7.58
CA GLN A 106 -17.03 1.76 6.74
C GLN A 106 -16.96 3.22 7.23
N ARG A 107 -16.78 3.43 8.54
CA ARG A 107 -16.60 4.77 9.13
C ARG A 107 -15.16 5.24 9.08
N ASN A 108 -14.21 4.35 9.34
CA ASN A 108 -12.78 4.61 9.27
C ASN A 108 -12.05 3.42 8.63
N PRO A 109 -11.87 3.43 7.30
CA PRO A 109 -11.30 2.30 6.55
C PRO A 109 -9.80 2.10 6.81
N LYS A 110 -9.15 3.05 7.52
CA LYS A 110 -7.73 3.04 7.86
C LYS A 110 -7.50 2.81 9.36
N SER A 111 -8.50 2.26 10.05
CA SER A 111 -8.35 1.87 11.47
C SER A 111 -7.52 0.61 11.63
N TYR A 112 -6.32 0.77 12.21
CA TYR A 112 -5.47 -0.36 12.58
C TYR A 112 -6.19 -1.31 13.53
N SER A 113 -6.89 -0.77 14.53
CA SER A 113 -7.51 -1.59 15.57
C SER A 113 -8.69 -2.41 15.04
N ALA A 114 -9.48 -1.85 14.12
CA ALA A 114 -10.58 -2.58 13.49
C ALA A 114 -10.08 -3.70 12.56
N TRP A 115 -9.07 -3.43 11.73
CA TRP A 115 -8.43 -4.46 10.90
C TRP A 115 -7.78 -5.56 11.75
N PHE A 116 -7.09 -5.19 12.84
CA PHE A 116 -6.48 -6.16 13.76
C PHE A 116 -7.53 -7.04 14.45
N GLN A 117 -8.64 -6.46 14.91
CA GLN A 117 -9.74 -7.25 15.48
C GLN A 117 -10.32 -8.21 14.44
N ARG A 118 -10.51 -7.76 13.20
CA ARG A 118 -11.02 -8.60 12.12
C ARG A 118 -10.07 -9.78 11.85
N GLN A 119 -8.77 -9.51 11.74
CA GLN A 119 -7.74 -10.52 11.58
C GLN A 119 -7.71 -11.52 12.75
N TRP A 120 -7.86 -11.06 13.99
CA TRP A 120 -7.91 -11.91 15.17
C TRP A 120 -9.05 -12.96 15.11
N ILE A 121 -10.18 -12.63 14.49
CA ILE A 121 -11.29 -13.58 14.27
C ILE A 121 -10.90 -14.61 13.20
N ILE A 122 -10.34 -14.15 12.08
CA ILE A 122 -9.95 -15.01 10.96
C ILE A 122 -8.83 -15.97 11.32
N ASP A 123 -7.84 -15.53 12.09
CA ASP A 123 -6.71 -16.35 12.57
C ASP A 123 -7.16 -17.53 13.44
N ARG A 124 -8.39 -17.47 13.97
CA ARG A 124 -9.00 -18.53 14.79
C ARG A 124 -9.92 -19.45 13.98
N GLY A 125 -10.00 -19.29 12.65
CA GLY A 125 -10.87 -20.10 11.79
C GLY A 125 -12.36 -19.80 11.96
N LEU A 126 -12.72 -18.62 12.49
CA LEU A 126 -14.11 -18.24 12.80
C LEU A 126 -14.77 -17.41 11.69
N GLY A 127 -14.20 -17.42 10.48
CA GLY A 127 -14.71 -16.65 9.34
C GLY A 127 -14.59 -17.40 8.02
N ASP A 128 -15.43 -16.99 7.07
CA ASP A 128 -15.47 -17.53 5.72
C ASP A 128 -14.44 -16.80 4.85
N LEU A 129 -13.32 -17.46 4.57
CA LEU A 129 -12.20 -16.86 3.86
C LEU A 129 -12.58 -16.36 2.45
N GLN A 130 -13.50 -17.03 1.76
CA GLN A 130 -13.94 -16.62 0.42
C GLN A 130 -14.76 -15.32 0.49
N LYS A 131 -15.62 -15.19 1.50
CA LYS A 131 -16.33 -13.91 1.75
C LYS A 131 -15.38 -12.79 2.12
N GLU A 132 -14.31 -13.09 2.87
CA GLU A 132 -13.30 -12.09 3.25
C GLU A 132 -12.48 -11.61 2.05
N ILE A 133 -12.08 -12.50 1.14
CA ILE A 133 -11.44 -12.12 -0.13
C ILE A 133 -12.39 -11.24 -0.95
N GLY A 134 -13.66 -11.65 -1.09
CA GLY A 134 -14.67 -10.87 -1.80
C GLY A 134 -14.92 -9.49 -1.18
N LEU A 135 -14.86 -9.38 0.16
CA LEU A 135 -14.91 -8.10 0.86
C LEU A 135 -13.70 -7.23 0.52
N CYS A 136 -12.48 -7.79 0.56
CA CYS A 136 -11.27 -7.04 0.22
C CYS A 136 -11.34 -6.47 -1.20
N ASN A 137 -11.80 -7.28 -2.16
CA ASN A 137 -11.95 -6.83 -3.55
C ASN A 137 -12.88 -5.61 -3.63
N LYS A 138 -14.04 -5.64 -2.95
CA LYS A 138 -14.96 -4.50 -2.89
C LYS A 138 -14.37 -3.27 -2.22
N LEU A 139 -13.63 -3.45 -1.12
CA LEU A 139 -13.00 -2.33 -0.41
C LEU A 139 -11.86 -1.70 -1.23
N LEU A 140 -11.16 -2.49 -2.04
CA LEU A 140 -10.14 -2.00 -2.97
C LEU A 140 -10.74 -1.31 -4.20
N GLU A 141 -12.00 -1.57 -4.58
CA GLU A 141 -12.69 -0.71 -5.55
C GLU A 141 -13.00 0.69 -4.99
N LEU A 142 -13.14 0.81 -3.66
CA LEU A 142 -13.44 2.10 -3.01
C LEU A 142 -12.19 2.92 -2.69
N ASP A 143 -11.10 2.26 -2.27
CA ASP A 143 -9.79 2.87 -2.06
C ASP A 143 -8.70 1.86 -2.46
N GLU A 144 -8.29 1.93 -3.71
CA GLU A 144 -7.29 1.03 -4.29
C GLU A 144 -5.89 1.16 -3.67
N ARG A 145 -5.67 2.23 -2.89
CA ARG A 145 -4.41 2.52 -2.17
C ARG A 145 -4.51 2.21 -0.68
N ASN A 146 -5.60 1.59 -0.23
CA ASN A 146 -5.74 1.19 1.17
C ASN A 146 -4.79 0.03 1.50
N PHE A 147 -3.59 0.37 1.98
CA PHE A 147 -2.58 -0.64 2.32
C PHE A 147 -3.03 -1.60 3.44
N HIS A 148 -3.95 -1.19 4.33
CA HIS A 148 -4.48 -2.10 5.35
C HIS A 148 -5.30 -3.21 4.70
N CYS A 149 -6.14 -2.84 3.71
CA CYS A 149 -6.94 -3.81 2.96
C CYS A 149 -6.04 -4.72 2.13
N TRP A 150 -5.00 -4.20 1.47
CA TRP A 150 -4.01 -5.02 0.77
C TRP A 150 -3.29 -6.00 1.70
N ASN A 151 -2.86 -5.54 2.87
CA ASN A 151 -2.19 -6.39 3.87
C ASN A 151 -3.13 -7.50 4.37
N TYR A 152 -4.37 -7.15 4.70
CA TYR A 152 -5.38 -8.10 5.16
C TYR A 152 -5.75 -9.10 4.05
N ARG A 153 -5.90 -8.64 2.81
CA ARG A 153 -6.19 -9.51 1.66
C ARG A 153 -5.10 -10.57 1.48
N ARG A 154 -3.83 -10.17 1.45
CA ARG A 154 -2.70 -11.12 1.35
C ARG A 154 -2.71 -12.15 2.48
N HIS A 155 -3.04 -11.72 3.69
CA HIS A 155 -3.16 -12.62 4.84
C HIS A 155 -4.29 -13.65 4.66
N VAL A 156 -5.48 -13.20 4.26
CA VAL A 156 -6.64 -14.09 4.02
C VAL A 156 -6.38 -15.04 2.85
N CYS A 157 -5.82 -14.55 1.73
CA CYS A 157 -5.48 -15.38 0.58
C CYS A 157 -4.47 -16.48 0.92
N ARG A 158 -3.45 -16.15 1.73
CA ARG A 158 -2.51 -17.14 2.26
C ARG A 158 -3.19 -18.22 3.09
N LEU A 159 -4.13 -17.85 3.97
CA LEU A 159 -4.90 -18.81 4.77
C LEU A 159 -5.85 -19.66 3.90
N ALA A 160 -6.38 -19.09 2.82
CA ALA A 160 -7.28 -19.76 1.89
C ALA A 160 -6.56 -20.65 0.87
N GLY A 161 -5.21 -20.63 0.84
CA GLY A 161 -4.42 -21.38 -0.13
C GLY A 161 -4.55 -20.86 -1.56
N VAL A 162 -4.83 -19.56 -1.74
CA VAL A 162 -4.85 -18.92 -3.06
C VAL A 162 -3.45 -19.00 -3.67
N THR A 163 -3.37 -19.40 -4.94
CA THR A 163 -2.09 -19.60 -5.61
C THR A 163 -1.42 -18.26 -5.93
N ARG A 164 -0.10 -18.27 -6.15
CA ARG A 164 0.61 -17.08 -6.64
C ARG A 164 0.08 -16.62 -8.00
N GLU A 165 -0.28 -17.56 -8.86
CA GLU A 165 -0.86 -17.28 -10.18
C GLU A 165 -2.17 -16.49 -10.06
N ASP A 166 -3.07 -16.89 -9.15
CA ASP A 166 -4.31 -16.15 -8.88
C ASP A 166 -4.06 -14.75 -8.30
N GLU A 167 -3.07 -14.60 -7.41
CA GLU A 167 -2.69 -13.29 -6.86
C GLU A 167 -2.07 -12.38 -7.95
N LEU A 168 -1.26 -12.95 -8.84
CA LEU A 168 -0.71 -12.24 -10.01
C LEU A 168 -1.82 -11.82 -10.97
N ALA A 169 -2.80 -12.70 -11.24
CA ALA A 169 -3.96 -12.37 -12.07
C ALA A 169 -4.79 -11.24 -11.44
N PHE A 170 -4.97 -11.25 -10.11
CA PHE A 170 -5.63 -10.15 -9.40
C PHE A 170 -4.83 -8.83 -9.49
N ALA A 171 -3.50 -8.89 -9.36
CA ALA A 171 -2.64 -7.73 -9.56
C ALA A 171 -2.73 -7.19 -11.00
N THR A 172 -2.70 -8.07 -12.01
CA THR A 172 -2.88 -7.69 -13.42
C THR A 172 -4.20 -6.94 -13.61
N LEU A 173 -5.31 -7.50 -13.14
CA LEU A 173 -6.63 -6.86 -13.21
C LEU A 173 -6.61 -5.44 -12.61
N LYS A 174 -5.94 -5.27 -11.46
CA LYS A 174 -5.87 -3.97 -10.78
C LYS A 174 -4.99 -2.96 -11.51
N VAL A 175 -3.90 -3.41 -12.14
CA VAL A 175 -3.05 -2.56 -13.00
C VAL A 175 -3.77 -2.19 -14.29
N GLU A 176 -4.54 -3.11 -14.89
CA GLU A 176 -5.33 -2.80 -16.10
C GLU A 176 -6.46 -1.79 -15.82
N GLN A 177 -7.06 -1.83 -14.62
CA GLN A 177 -8.05 -0.85 -14.17
C GLN A 177 -7.43 0.53 -13.92
N ASN A 178 -6.22 0.56 -13.37
CA ASN A 178 -5.44 1.77 -13.14
C ASN A 178 -3.94 1.44 -13.15
N PHE A 179 -3.25 1.80 -14.22
CA PHE A 179 -1.83 1.48 -14.39
C PHE A 179 -0.92 2.28 -13.43
N SER A 180 -1.45 3.36 -12.85
CA SER A 180 -0.81 4.18 -11.83
C SER A 180 -1.04 3.63 -10.40
N ASN A 181 -1.65 2.45 -10.27
CA ASN A 181 -1.89 1.80 -8.98
C ASN A 181 -0.60 1.19 -8.39
N TYR A 182 0.15 2.01 -7.65
CA TYR A 182 1.36 1.59 -6.93
C TYR A 182 1.15 0.37 -6.02
N SER A 183 -0.03 0.25 -5.40
CA SER A 183 -0.29 -0.86 -4.47
C SER A 183 -0.45 -2.18 -5.22
N ALA A 184 -1.04 -2.16 -6.41
CA ALA A 184 -1.14 -3.32 -7.29
C ALA A 184 0.23 -3.72 -7.85
N LEU A 185 1.03 -2.76 -8.32
CA LEU A 185 2.41 -3.01 -8.77
C LEU A 185 3.29 -3.58 -7.64
N HIS A 186 3.18 -3.03 -6.43
CA HIS A 186 3.88 -3.58 -5.26
C HIS A 186 3.37 -4.98 -4.89
N HIS A 187 2.05 -5.22 -4.96
CA HIS A 187 1.52 -6.56 -4.73
C HIS A 187 2.04 -7.55 -5.76
N ARG A 188 2.17 -7.14 -7.02
CA ARG A 188 2.77 -7.93 -8.09
C ARG A 188 4.23 -8.28 -7.78
N SER A 189 5.05 -7.29 -7.39
CA SER A 189 6.47 -7.50 -7.10
C SER A 189 6.75 -8.54 -6.02
N ILE A 190 5.85 -8.69 -5.04
CA ILE A 190 5.98 -9.67 -3.95
C ILE A 190 5.28 -11.01 -4.22
N SER A 191 4.46 -11.08 -5.27
CA SER A 191 3.78 -12.31 -5.72
C SER A 191 4.59 -13.06 -6.77
N LEU A 192 5.47 -12.37 -7.50
CA LEU A 192 6.45 -12.97 -8.40
C LEU A 192 7.48 -13.82 -7.64
N GLU A 193 8.08 -14.78 -8.34
CA GLU A 193 9.14 -15.61 -7.77
C GLU A 193 10.44 -14.82 -7.57
N ASP A 194 11.24 -15.24 -6.59
CA ASP A 194 12.55 -14.68 -6.29
C ASP A 194 13.59 -15.81 -6.26
N PRO A 195 14.62 -15.80 -7.14
CA PRO A 195 14.92 -14.77 -8.15
C PRO A 195 13.99 -14.80 -9.36
N LEU A 196 13.80 -13.64 -10.00
CA LEU A 196 13.05 -13.53 -11.25
C LEU A 196 13.79 -14.22 -12.41
N ALA A 197 13.05 -14.92 -13.26
CA ALA A 197 13.59 -15.44 -14.52
C ALA A 197 13.69 -14.33 -15.59
N PRO A 198 14.68 -14.36 -16.51
CA PRO A 198 14.85 -13.31 -17.50
C PRO A 198 13.63 -13.06 -18.40
N ASP A 199 12.96 -14.13 -18.84
CA ASP A 199 11.72 -14.08 -19.63
C ASP A 199 10.59 -13.38 -18.87
N VAL A 200 10.43 -13.69 -17.58
CA VAL A 200 9.48 -12.98 -16.71
C VAL A 200 9.80 -11.50 -16.62
N ILE A 201 11.08 -11.12 -16.49
CA ILE A 201 11.46 -9.70 -16.46
C ILE A 201 11.11 -9.00 -17.78
N PHE A 202 11.34 -9.65 -18.93
CA PHE A 202 10.98 -9.07 -20.23
C PHE A 202 9.47 -8.86 -20.36
N ASP A 203 8.67 -9.83 -19.93
CA ASP A 203 7.20 -9.71 -19.94
C ASP A 203 6.73 -8.58 -19.00
N GLU A 204 7.31 -8.49 -17.80
CA GLU A 204 7.00 -7.44 -16.82
C GLU A 204 7.44 -6.05 -17.30
N ILE A 205 8.58 -5.94 -17.99
CA ILE A 205 9.00 -4.69 -18.64
C ILE A 205 7.94 -4.30 -19.69
N GLY A 206 7.50 -5.24 -20.54
CA GLY A 206 6.48 -4.97 -21.53
C GLY A 206 5.17 -4.45 -20.93
N LEU A 207 4.75 -5.03 -19.80
CA LEU A 207 3.56 -4.61 -19.06
C LEU A 207 3.65 -3.15 -18.60
N VAL A 208 4.76 -2.73 -17.98
CA VAL A 208 4.90 -1.34 -17.51
C VAL A 208 5.35 -0.37 -18.59
N GLN A 209 5.92 -0.85 -19.69
CA GLN A 209 6.32 0.00 -20.81
C GLN A 209 5.10 0.78 -21.35
N GLN A 210 3.97 0.11 -21.58
CA GLN A 210 2.75 0.79 -22.02
C GLN A 210 2.28 1.86 -21.01
N ALA A 211 2.40 1.59 -19.71
CA ALA A 211 2.02 2.54 -18.66
C ALA A 211 2.90 3.79 -18.68
N VAL A 212 4.23 3.65 -18.72
CA VAL A 212 5.15 4.80 -18.75
C VAL A 212 5.06 5.61 -20.04
N PHE A 213 4.67 5.01 -21.16
CA PHE A 213 4.37 5.75 -22.39
C PHE A 213 3.05 6.52 -22.31
N THR A 214 2.06 6.00 -21.58
CA THR A 214 0.73 6.62 -21.47
C THR A 214 0.71 7.77 -20.46
N GLU A 215 1.35 7.58 -19.29
CA GLU A 215 1.51 8.62 -18.27
C GLU A 215 2.99 8.70 -17.82
N PRO A 216 3.85 9.41 -18.58
CA PRO A 216 5.28 9.48 -18.30
C PRO A 216 5.61 10.21 -16.99
N ASP A 217 4.66 10.96 -16.43
CA ASP A 217 4.79 11.61 -15.12
C ASP A 217 4.37 10.71 -13.94
N ASP A 218 3.66 9.59 -14.18
CA ASP A 218 3.26 8.68 -13.10
C ASP A 218 4.47 7.91 -12.57
N GLN A 219 4.83 8.20 -11.32
CA GLN A 219 6.00 7.60 -10.70
C GLN A 219 5.88 6.08 -10.48
N SER A 220 4.67 5.53 -10.37
CA SER A 220 4.44 4.15 -9.91
C SER A 220 5.00 3.14 -10.91
N ALA A 221 4.69 3.33 -12.18
CA ALA A 221 5.23 2.50 -13.25
C ALA A 221 6.76 2.62 -13.34
N TRP A 222 7.33 3.83 -13.14
CA TRP A 222 8.77 4.03 -13.14
C TRP A 222 9.49 3.35 -11.98
N PHE A 223 8.94 3.37 -10.77
CA PHE A 223 9.54 2.66 -9.64
C PHE A 223 9.57 1.15 -9.88
N TYR A 224 8.49 0.59 -10.44
CA TYR A 224 8.44 -0.82 -10.81
C TYR A 224 9.43 -1.16 -11.94
N TYR A 225 9.44 -0.36 -13.02
CA TYR A 225 10.38 -0.53 -14.12
C TYR A 225 11.84 -0.46 -13.66
N ARG A 226 12.21 0.50 -12.81
CA ARG A 226 13.57 0.62 -12.26
C ARG A 226 13.97 -0.53 -11.36
N TRP A 227 13.02 -1.16 -10.66
CA TRP A 227 13.26 -2.41 -9.94
C TRP A 227 13.57 -3.54 -10.92
N LEU A 228 12.74 -3.76 -11.95
CA LEU A 228 12.97 -4.77 -13.00
C LEU A 228 14.34 -4.60 -13.69
N LEU A 229 14.71 -3.36 -14.03
CA LEU A 229 16.04 -3.05 -14.58
C LEU A 229 17.17 -3.50 -13.65
N SER A 230 17.02 -3.25 -12.35
CA SER A 230 18.04 -3.60 -11.37
C SER A 230 18.12 -5.13 -11.21
N SER A 231 16.98 -5.81 -11.17
CA SER A 231 16.90 -7.29 -11.12
C SER A 231 17.54 -7.93 -12.36
N MET A 232 17.30 -7.41 -13.57
CA MET A 232 17.93 -7.95 -14.77
C MET A 232 19.44 -7.75 -14.74
N LEU A 233 19.91 -6.56 -14.34
CA LEU A 233 21.34 -6.26 -14.21
C LEU A 233 22.07 -7.16 -13.21
N GLU A 234 21.41 -7.55 -12.13
CA GLU A 234 21.95 -8.53 -11.17
C GLU A 234 22.12 -9.92 -11.80
N LEU A 235 21.19 -10.34 -12.67
CA LEU A 235 21.28 -11.63 -13.39
C LEU A 235 22.40 -11.63 -14.44
N VAL A 236 22.48 -10.58 -15.24
CA VAL A 236 23.45 -10.50 -16.35
C VAL A 236 24.81 -9.94 -15.93
N ASN A 237 25.01 -9.60 -14.65
CA ASN A 237 26.27 -9.03 -14.14
C ASN A 237 27.49 -9.92 -14.47
N SER A 238 27.28 -11.24 -14.52
CA SER A 238 28.34 -12.20 -14.83
C SER A 238 28.80 -12.18 -16.30
N SER A 239 28.02 -11.55 -17.19
CA SER A 239 28.26 -11.45 -18.64
C SER A 239 28.15 -9.98 -19.09
N PRO A 240 29.29 -9.27 -19.22
CA PRO A 240 29.33 -7.89 -19.67
C PRO A 240 28.61 -7.66 -21.01
N GLU A 241 28.71 -8.61 -21.94
CA GLU A 241 28.07 -8.54 -23.26
C GLU A 241 26.54 -8.56 -23.16
N ASP A 242 25.98 -9.45 -22.33
CA ASP A 242 24.53 -9.55 -22.14
C ASP A 242 23.99 -8.31 -21.41
N ALA A 243 24.75 -7.81 -20.41
CA ALA A 243 24.43 -6.57 -19.71
C ALA A 243 24.40 -5.37 -20.67
N ILE A 244 25.39 -5.24 -21.56
CA ILE A 244 25.44 -4.18 -22.56
C ILE A 244 24.29 -4.33 -23.56
N SER A 245 24.01 -5.53 -24.04
CA SER A 245 22.94 -5.80 -25.01
C SER A 245 21.58 -5.40 -24.43
N PHE A 246 21.29 -5.82 -23.19
CA PHE A 246 20.09 -5.43 -22.47
C PHE A 246 20.01 -3.92 -22.26
N LEU A 247 21.03 -3.28 -21.69
CA LEU A 247 21.04 -1.84 -21.44
C LEU A 247 20.84 -1.04 -22.73
N ARG A 248 21.46 -1.45 -23.85
CA ARG A 248 21.30 -0.80 -25.14
C ARG A 248 19.88 -0.92 -25.68
N SER A 249 19.22 -2.06 -25.51
CA SER A 249 17.81 -2.20 -25.89
C SER A 249 16.92 -1.26 -25.07
N GLN A 250 17.21 -1.10 -23.77
CA GLN A 250 16.47 -0.17 -22.91
C GLN A 250 16.72 1.31 -23.28
N VAL A 251 17.97 1.67 -23.59
CA VAL A 251 18.32 3.02 -24.06
C VAL A 251 17.62 3.35 -25.38
N GLN A 252 17.49 2.39 -26.30
CA GLN A 252 16.90 2.63 -27.62
C GLN A 252 15.47 3.16 -27.52
N TRP A 253 14.59 2.46 -26.80
CA TRP A 253 13.19 2.89 -26.69
C TRP A 253 13.03 4.10 -25.76
N MET A 254 13.87 4.24 -24.72
CA MET A 254 13.84 5.41 -23.83
C MET A 254 14.22 6.71 -24.55
N LYS A 255 15.05 6.63 -25.61
CA LYS A 255 15.33 7.79 -26.47
C LYS A 255 14.11 8.22 -27.26
N GLU A 256 13.33 7.28 -27.79
CA GLU A 256 12.08 7.59 -28.49
C GLU A 256 11.10 8.28 -27.53
N LEU A 257 10.99 7.81 -26.29
CA LEU A 257 10.14 8.43 -25.28
C LEU A 257 10.63 9.83 -24.87
N VAL A 258 11.93 10.06 -24.69
CA VAL A 258 12.45 11.39 -24.28
C VAL A 258 12.33 12.45 -25.39
N GLU A 259 12.25 12.03 -26.65
CA GLU A 259 11.97 12.92 -27.78
C GLU A 259 10.51 13.41 -27.77
N MET A 260 9.57 12.54 -27.35
CA MET A 260 8.16 12.87 -27.23
C MET A 260 7.86 13.64 -25.94
N GLU A 261 8.45 13.20 -24.83
CA GLU A 261 8.13 13.63 -23.46
C GLU A 261 9.36 14.24 -22.79
N ALA A 262 9.83 15.32 -23.40
CA ALA A 262 11.06 16.03 -23.06
C ALA A 262 11.13 16.49 -21.58
N GLU A 263 10.00 16.87 -21.00
CA GLU A 263 9.95 17.44 -19.64
C GLU A 263 9.55 16.40 -18.58
N ALA A 264 9.23 15.17 -19.00
CA ALA A 264 8.90 14.10 -18.07
C ALA A 264 10.15 13.64 -17.32
N LYS A 265 10.25 14.06 -16.06
CA LYS A 265 11.47 13.89 -15.26
C LYS A 265 11.93 12.44 -15.15
N TRP A 266 10.99 11.52 -15.06
CA TRP A 266 11.30 10.11 -14.85
C TRP A 266 11.93 9.47 -16.08
N VAL A 267 11.55 9.91 -17.28
CA VAL A 267 12.17 9.49 -18.54
C VAL A 267 13.64 9.93 -18.54
N VAL A 268 13.89 11.22 -18.28
CA VAL A 268 15.22 11.82 -18.26
C VAL A 268 16.12 11.16 -17.22
N VAL A 269 15.64 11.00 -15.98
CA VAL A 269 16.40 10.40 -14.87
C VAL A 269 16.70 8.93 -15.13
N THR A 270 15.75 8.18 -15.70
CA THR A 270 15.94 6.75 -15.99
C THR A 270 16.94 6.56 -17.14
N LEU A 271 16.84 7.37 -18.21
CA LEU A 271 17.80 7.35 -19.31
C LEU A 271 19.22 7.75 -18.86
N ALA A 272 19.33 8.75 -17.98
CA ALA A 272 20.61 9.12 -17.37
C ALA A 272 21.24 7.96 -16.59
N LYS A 273 20.43 7.22 -15.83
CA LYS A 273 20.87 6.03 -15.08
C LYS A 273 21.32 4.92 -16.04
N LEU A 274 20.59 4.64 -17.12
CA LEU A 274 20.98 3.61 -18.10
C LEU A 274 22.35 3.90 -18.74
N HIS A 275 22.57 5.13 -19.19
CA HIS A 275 23.87 5.57 -19.72
C HIS A 275 24.99 5.50 -18.67
N SER A 276 24.68 5.82 -17.40
CA SER A 276 25.65 5.65 -16.30
C SER A 276 26.10 4.20 -16.14
N HIS A 277 25.19 3.22 -16.26
CA HIS A 277 25.54 1.80 -16.14
C HIS A 277 26.36 1.34 -17.35
N LEU A 278 25.99 1.75 -18.57
CA LEU A 278 26.78 1.48 -19.77
C LEU A 278 28.22 2.01 -19.65
N GLY A 279 28.39 3.23 -19.12
CA GLY A 279 29.70 3.84 -18.90
C GLY A 279 30.55 3.20 -17.79
N GLN A 280 29.98 2.30 -16.98
CA GLN A 280 30.71 1.56 -15.93
C GLN A 280 31.24 0.21 -16.42
N ILE A 281 30.61 -0.39 -17.45
CA ILE A 281 31.01 -1.69 -17.98
C ILE A 281 32.21 -1.47 -18.93
N GLN A 282 33.41 -1.92 -18.52
CA GLN A 282 34.72 -1.57 -19.11
C GLN A 282 35.04 -2.21 -20.49
N SER A 283 34.06 -2.59 -21.31
CA SER A 283 34.29 -3.33 -22.56
C SER A 283 33.89 -2.62 -23.86
N SER A 284 33.40 -1.37 -23.81
CA SER A 284 32.90 -0.66 -25.01
C SER A 284 33.73 0.55 -25.45
N ALA A 285 33.91 0.70 -26.76
CA ALA A 285 34.49 1.92 -27.36
C ALA A 285 33.63 3.18 -27.09
N THR A 286 32.38 3.03 -26.65
CA THR A 286 31.44 4.13 -26.40
C THR A 286 31.40 4.58 -24.94
N VAL A 287 32.22 4.04 -24.04
CA VAL A 287 32.18 4.35 -22.59
C VAL A 287 32.23 5.86 -22.30
N ALA A 288 33.13 6.60 -22.96
CA ALA A 288 33.25 8.04 -22.76
C ALA A 288 31.98 8.80 -23.22
N GLU A 289 31.38 8.35 -24.33
CA GLU A 289 30.15 8.91 -24.87
C GLU A 289 28.96 8.64 -23.94
N ASP A 290 28.85 7.42 -23.39
CA ASP A 290 27.80 7.06 -22.45
C ASP A 290 27.91 7.84 -21.13
N LYS A 291 29.13 7.98 -20.58
CA LYS A 291 29.37 8.84 -19.40
C LYS A 291 28.97 10.29 -19.67
N GLN A 292 29.35 10.84 -20.83
CA GLN A 292 29.00 12.20 -21.21
C GLN A 292 27.47 12.39 -21.28
N LYS A 293 26.77 11.50 -21.99
CA LYS A 293 25.29 11.54 -22.11
C LYS A 293 24.60 11.45 -20.75
N SER A 294 25.10 10.60 -19.86
CA SER A 294 24.57 10.49 -18.50
C SER A 294 24.65 11.83 -17.74
N VAL A 295 25.80 12.52 -17.80
CA VAL A 295 26.00 13.83 -17.17
C VAL A 295 25.10 14.89 -17.79
N GLU A 296 24.98 14.94 -19.12
CA GLU A 296 24.09 15.88 -19.83
C GLU A 296 22.63 15.71 -19.38
N LEU A 297 22.15 14.46 -19.30
CA LEU A 297 20.78 14.16 -18.87
C LEU A 297 20.54 14.48 -17.39
N TYR A 298 21.49 14.23 -16.48
CA TYR A 298 21.34 14.65 -15.09
C TYR A 298 21.35 16.18 -14.93
N ASN A 299 22.13 16.90 -15.72
CA ASN A 299 22.06 18.37 -15.75
C ASN A 299 20.69 18.86 -16.23
N ARG A 300 20.11 18.19 -17.24
CA ARG A 300 18.72 18.45 -17.65
C ARG A 300 17.73 18.14 -16.53
N ALA A 301 17.91 17.04 -15.80
CA ALA A 301 17.08 16.68 -14.66
C ALA A 301 17.07 17.76 -13.56
N ILE A 302 18.22 18.42 -13.31
CA ILE A 302 18.31 19.56 -12.38
C ILE A 302 17.43 20.74 -12.82
N ALA A 303 17.31 20.98 -14.13
CA ALA A 303 16.49 22.08 -14.65
C ALA A 303 14.98 21.80 -14.49
N ILE A 304 14.54 20.56 -14.67
CA ILE A 304 13.12 20.16 -14.64
C ILE A 304 12.63 19.74 -13.23
N ASP A 305 13.53 19.30 -12.33
CA ASP A 305 13.21 18.90 -10.95
C ASP A 305 14.22 19.55 -9.95
N PRO A 306 14.13 20.87 -9.74
CA PRO A 306 15.12 21.61 -8.95
C PRO A 306 15.17 21.20 -7.48
N ASP A 307 14.08 20.67 -6.93
CA ASP A 307 14.01 20.20 -5.53
C ASP A 307 14.95 19.01 -5.27
N HIS A 308 15.29 18.24 -6.32
CA HIS A 308 16.17 17.08 -6.24
C HIS A 308 17.60 17.35 -6.77
N ARG A 309 17.98 18.61 -6.96
CA ARG A 309 19.29 18.98 -7.54
C ARG A 309 20.51 18.35 -6.86
N ASN A 310 20.46 18.18 -5.53
CA ASN A 310 21.58 17.60 -4.77
C ASN A 310 21.73 16.11 -5.11
N TYR A 311 20.63 15.38 -5.23
CA TYR A 311 20.64 13.98 -5.66
C TYR A 311 21.26 13.83 -7.06
N TYR A 312 20.87 14.67 -8.02
CA TYR A 312 21.45 14.62 -9.37
C TYR A 312 22.93 15.00 -9.40
N SER A 313 23.34 15.98 -8.60
CA SER A 313 24.76 16.37 -8.48
C SER A 313 25.60 15.22 -7.93
N ASP A 314 25.10 14.49 -6.93
CA ASP A 314 25.75 13.29 -6.39
C ASP A 314 25.84 12.17 -7.45
N MET A 315 24.81 12.01 -8.28
CA MET A 315 24.83 11.04 -9.38
C MET A 315 25.85 11.40 -10.46
N ILE A 316 25.97 12.68 -10.83
CA ILE A 316 27.00 13.17 -11.78
C ILE A 316 28.40 12.86 -11.24
N ALA A 317 28.65 13.13 -9.95
CA ALA A 317 29.95 12.83 -9.33
C ALA A 317 30.31 11.33 -9.42
N LYS A 318 29.32 10.44 -9.27
CA LYS A 318 29.51 8.98 -9.40
C LYS A 318 29.78 8.50 -10.82
N VAL A 319 29.36 9.24 -11.85
CA VAL A 319 29.67 8.90 -13.26
C VAL A 319 31.16 9.14 -13.56
N GLY A 320 31.73 10.19 -12.96
CA GLY A 320 33.13 10.58 -13.13
C GLY A 320 34.13 9.80 -12.27
N ALA A 321 33.68 9.21 -11.16
CA ALA A 321 34.47 8.30 -10.32
C ALA A 321 34.79 6.97 -11.03
#